data_AF-A0A942Q2G6-F1
#
_entry.id   AF-A0A942Q2G6-F1
#
_cell.length_a   1.000
_cell.length_b   1.000
_cell.length_c   1.000
_cell.angle_alpha   90.00
_cell.angle_beta   90.00
_cell.angle_gamma   90.00
#
_symmetry.space_group_name_H-M   'P 1'
#
loop_
_entity.id
_entity.type
_entity.pdbx_description
1 polymer ?
#
loop_
_entity_poly.entity_id
_entity_poly.type
_entity_poly.pdbx_seq_one_letter_code
_entity_poly.pdbx_strand_id
1 'polypeptide(L)'
;MSHFESTNLREEDPENSREHSQDLDGHQETEYLNTSEQRPSNEQHASSDPQEHDLESSHEESVRKPSPALEAFQAELTNFPDGEGKLQHAISRMENALAQSGNPDFRTFWEIRKVCLDLFKENSTSPLRSLLWNKYTELSKEARRLKDILDEQSAFAAEQIEIAIQGIEKEIVEFEQALNQLPLPQFSLGNSLFQEKQSFYQQIQRELNLLNAQAARINALRKELIKTEMRVRQKNKFFQRLSQAGDSVFPRRKNLIKEVSDHFLEDVNAFIEGRFKEEIQENLLFNLREDIKLLQGFAKVLTLNTYAFTTSRTRLSACWDEIKQLEKERKKERSQQRETFKQNTESVLAKIQDLDQAFQNGISPADAQHGLDEIAQYMRSIELGRQEVKTLRDELQLVRKKILEKQKAEEDERLNRLKEKDRQKRDALNLLKGEIENLMKTYSTQSVQEIEAEREALLLKITELNPSKLEKQELERLLKPLRDYVAEMRENALLALSENDKQAMQQLKEVLKQKQERRQEIKAQLEVLRKASNASGFDIEQSMNVNTRLNTEKERLEKINAGIAEIEGKIVELKKKI
;
A
#
# COMPACT_ATOMS: atom_id res chain seq x y z
N MET A 1 12.16 18.92 35.84
CA MET A 1 10.74 19.10 35.50
C MET A 1 10.32 17.84 34.75
N SER A 2 10.14 16.67 35.37
CA SER A 2 9.01 16.23 36.24
C SER A 2 7.66 16.61 35.61
N HIS A 3 6.73 15.73 35.26
CA HIS A 3 6.36 14.43 35.85
C HIS A 3 5.82 13.46 34.79
N PHE A 4 6.01 12.18 35.12
CA PHE A 4 5.31 10.99 34.65
C PHE A 4 3.96 10.86 35.39
N GLU A 5 2.92 10.31 34.75
CA GLU A 5 1.78 9.50 35.30
C GLU A 5 0.64 9.51 34.26
N SER A 6 0.24 8.41 33.58
CA SER A 6 -0.36 7.13 34.01
C SER A 6 -1.69 7.24 34.75
N THR A 7 -2.77 6.74 34.12
CA THR A 7 -4.03 6.12 34.62
C THR A 7 -5.08 6.30 33.51
N ASN A 8 -5.64 5.32 32.79
CA ASN A 8 -6.20 3.98 33.04
C ASN A 8 -7.57 3.99 33.76
N LEU A 9 -8.56 3.32 33.12
CA LEU A 9 -9.85 2.79 33.64
C LEU A 9 -10.96 3.85 33.84
N ARG A 10 -12.27 3.60 33.64
CA ARG A 10 -13.09 2.43 33.24
C ARG A 10 -14.55 2.92 33.10
N GLU A 11 -15.36 2.12 32.40
CA GLU A 11 -16.83 2.04 32.33
C GLU A 11 -17.63 2.76 33.42
N GLU A 12 -18.72 3.46 33.03
CA GLU A 12 -20.06 3.35 33.63
C GLU A 12 -21.13 3.80 32.61
N ASP A 13 -22.10 2.92 32.32
CA ASP A 13 -23.45 3.30 31.87
C ASP A 13 -24.16 4.07 33.00
N PRO A 14 -25.11 4.97 32.70
CA PRO A 14 -26.49 4.55 32.98
C PRO A 14 -27.53 5.06 31.98
N GLU A 15 -28.58 4.24 31.85
CA GLU A 15 -29.86 4.57 31.23
C GLU A 15 -30.53 5.83 31.82
N ASN A 16 -31.43 6.39 31.00
CA ASN A 16 -32.70 7.01 31.36
C ASN A 16 -32.71 8.55 31.49
N SER A 17 -33.05 9.22 30.39
CA SER A 17 -34.05 10.32 30.37
C SER A 17 -34.54 10.56 28.94
N ARG A 18 -35.82 10.20 28.73
CA ARG A 18 -36.67 10.58 27.60
C ARG A 18 -36.76 12.10 27.48
N GLU A 19 -36.71 12.66 26.27
CA GLU A 19 -37.87 13.30 25.62
C GLU A 19 -37.51 13.98 24.28
N HIS A 20 -38.34 13.66 23.28
CA HIS A 20 -38.84 14.47 22.17
C HIS A 20 -37.87 15.26 21.27
N SER A 21 -37.71 14.78 20.03
CA SER A 21 -38.26 15.51 18.87
C SER A 21 -38.32 14.60 17.63
N GLN A 22 -39.51 14.61 17.04
CA GLN A 22 -39.93 13.95 15.81
C GLN A 22 -39.21 14.52 14.58
N ASP A 23 -38.87 13.66 13.62
CA ASP A 23 -39.26 13.78 12.20
C ASP A 23 -38.44 12.82 11.33
N LEU A 24 -38.97 11.61 11.16
CA LEU A 24 -38.64 10.69 10.08
C LEU A 24 -39.93 10.01 9.67
N ASP A 25 -40.42 10.27 8.45
CA ASP A 25 -41.28 9.32 7.79
C ASP A 25 -40.97 9.25 6.29
N GLY A 26 -40.20 8.22 5.95
CA GLY A 26 -40.18 7.61 4.64
C GLY A 26 -41.10 6.40 4.70
N HIS A 27 -42.28 6.49 4.08
CA HIS A 27 -43.14 5.33 3.92
C HIS A 27 -42.87 4.61 2.60
N GLN A 28 -42.28 3.42 2.74
CA GLN A 28 -42.53 2.28 1.89
C GLN A 28 -43.98 1.83 2.07
N GLU A 29 -44.74 1.70 0.98
CA GLU A 29 -45.93 0.83 0.93
C GLU A 29 -45.83 -0.04 -0.32
N THR A 30 -45.39 -1.28 -0.09
CA THR A 30 -45.65 -2.46 -0.93
C THR A 30 -46.79 -3.25 -0.28
N GLU A 31 -47.58 -3.96 -1.10
CA GLU A 31 -48.81 -4.73 -0.78
C GLU A 31 -50.06 -3.85 -0.78
N TYR A 32 -51.06 -3.99 -1.66
CA TYR A 32 -51.79 -5.18 -2.08
C TYR A 32 -52.19 -5.12 -3.57
N LEU A 33 -51.81 -6.14 -4.34
CA LEU A 33 -52.35 -6.44 -5.66
C LEU A 33 -52.65 -7.94 -5.69
N ASN A 34 -53.90 -8.33 -5.41
CA ASN A 34 -54.47 -9.56 -5.97
C ASN A 34 -55.99 -9.64 -5.73
N THR A 35 -56.81 -9.32 -6.74
CA THR A 35 -58.02 -10.10 -7.03
C THR A 35 -58.55 -9.83 -8.44
N SER A 36 -58.32 -10.82 -9.32
CA SER A 36 -59.21 -11.32 -10.38
C SER A 36 -59.84 -10.35 -11.39
N GLU A 37 -59.25 -10.37 -12.58
CA GLU A 37 -59.94 -10.16 -13.86
C GLU A 37 -61.10 -11.16 -14.05
N GLN A 38 -62.29 -10.65 -14.32
CA GLN A 38 -63.31 -11.35 -15.12
C GLN A 38 -64.02 -10.34 -16.03
N ARG A 39 -63.81 -10.52 -17.34
CA ARG A 39 -64.62 -9.94 -18.42
C ARG A 39 -66.04 -10.54 -18.41
N PRO A 40 -67.02 -9.83 -18.97
CA PRO A 40 -67.65 -10.33 -20.20
C PRO A 40 -67.83 -9.18 -21.22
N SER A 41 -67.30 -9.24 -22.45
CA SER A 41 -67.85 -9.90 -23.66
C SER A 41 -69.38 -9.87 -23.78
N ASN A 42 -69.92 -8.85 -24.47
CA ASN A 42 -70.78 -9.06 -25.65
C ASN A 42 -71.00 -7.75 -26.43
N GLU A 43 -70.48 -7.70 -27.66
CA GLU A 43 -70.95 -6.82 -28.73
C GLU A 43 -72.11 -7.50 -29.44
N GLN A 44 -73.22 -6.78 -29.65
CA GLN A 44 -73.99 -6.87 -30.91
C GLN A 44 -74.58 -5.49 -31.23
N HIS A 45 -74.13 -4.96 -32.38
CA HIS A 45 -74.71 -3.83 -33.08
C HIS A 45 -76.15 -4.12 -33.52
N ALA A 46 -77.02 -3.11 -33.42
CA ALA A 46 -78.06 -2.88 -34.41
C ALA A 46 -78.29 -1.37 -34.53
N SER A 47 -78.06 -0.87 -35.74
CA SER A 47 -78.23 0.48 -36.23
C SER A 47 -79.70 0.88 -36.37
N SER A 48 -80.04 2.12 -36.03
CA SER A 48 -80.97 2.96 -36.80
C SER A 48 -81.01 4.37 -36.20
N ASP A 49 -80.43 5.35 -36.91
CA ASP A 49 -80.91 6.74 -36.90
C ASP A 49 -82.36 6.76 -37.42
N PRO A 50 -83.26 7.64 -36.93
CA PRO A 50 -83.26 9.00 -37.48
C PRO A 50 -83.71 10.15 -36.55
N GLN A 51 -83.09 11.31 -36.82
CA GLN A 51 -83.67 12.66 -36.91
C GLN A 51 -84.31 13.34 -35.69
N GLU A 52 -83.81 14.56 -35.50
CA GLU A 52 -84.39 15.69 -34.78
C GLU A 52 -85.87 15.90 -35.11
N HIS A 53 -86.67 16.07 -34.05
CA HIS A 53 -87.81 16.97 -34.08
C HIS A 53 -88.03 17.53 -32.67
N ASP A 54 -87.91 18.85 -32.57
CA ASP A 54 -88.53 19.64 -31.50
C ASP A 54 -90.01 19.28 -31.37
N LEU A 55 -90.49 19.15 -30.12
CA LEU A 55 -91.74 19.72 -29.60
C LEU A 55 -91.96 19.35 -28.12
N GLU A 56 -92.15 20.40 -27.33
CA GLU A 56 -93.10 20.53 -26.20
C GLU A 56 -93.05 19.57 -24.99
N SER A 57 -92.60 20.15 -23.88
CA SER A 57 -93.32 20.20 -22.59
C SER A 57 -94.47 19.20 -22.40
N SER A 58 -94.20 18.13 -21.66
CA SER A 58 -95.19 17.57 -20.72
C SER A 58 -94.50 16.93 -19.52
N HIS A 59 -94.92 17.39 -18.33
CA HIS A 59 -94.65 16.76 -17.05
C HIS A 59 -95.26 15.36 -17.03
N GLU A 60 -94.43 14.31 -17.03
CA GLU A 60 -94.81 13.02 -16.47
C GLU A 60 -94.11 12.82 -15.11
N GLU A 61 -94.91 12.97 -14.05
CA GLU A 61 -94.59 12.58 -12.68
C GLU A 61 -94.37 11.06 -12.61
N SER A 62 -93.12 10.62 -12.70
CA SER A 62 -92.77 9.26 -12.29
C SER A 62 -92.96 9.15 -10.77
N VAL A 63 -93.95 8.37 -10.32
CA VAL A 63 -94.21 8.04 -8.92
C VAL A 63 -92.98 7.35 -8.32
N ARG A 64 -92.12 8.12 -7.63
CA ARG A 64 -91.01 7.58 -6.84
C ARG A 64 -91.58 6.94 -5.57
N LYS A 65 -91.23 5.68 -5.29
CA LYS A 65 -91.57 4.99 -4.02
C LYS A 65 -91.10 5.84 -2.82
N PRO A 66 -91.91 5.95 -1.74
CA PRO A 66 -91.53 6.69 -0.54
C PRO A 66 -90.25 6.11 0.08
N SER A 67 -89.40 6.95 0.67
CA SER A 67 -88.18 6.46 1.34
C SER A 67 -88.55 5.68 2.62
N PRO A 68 -87.77 4.68 3.05
CA PRO A 68 -88.02 3.97 4.31
C PRO A 68 -88.07 4.89 5.54
N ALA A 69 -87.37 6.03 5.48
CA ALA A 69 -87.40 7.06 6.50
C ALA A 69 -88.74 7.83 6.54
N LEU A 70 -89.39 8.02 5.38
CA LEU A 70 -90.74 8.59 5.29
C LEU A 70 -91.80 7.64 5.86
N GLU A 71 -91.69 6.33 5.59
CA GLU A 71 -92.62 5.32 6.12
C GLU A 71 -92.56 5.24 7.66
N ALA A 72 -91.35 5.26 8.23
CA ALA A 72 -91.15 5.33 9.68
C ALA A 72 -91.70 6.63 10.28
N PHE A 73 -91.46 7.78 9.64
CA PHE A 73 -91.98 9.07 10.07
C PHE A 73 -93.52 9.15 10.00
N GLN A 74 -94.12 8.60 8.95
CA GLN A 74 -95.58 8.52 8.82
C GLN A 74 -96.19 7.62 9.89
N ALA A 75 -95.54 6.50 10.24
CA ALA A 75 -95.96 5.66 11.35
C ALA A 75 -95.86 6.41 12.69
N GLU A 76 -94.80 7.17 12.94
CA GLU A 76 -94.67 8.01 14.14
C GLU A 76 -95.76 9.09 14.24
N LEU A 77 -96.17 9.68 13.11
CA LEU A 77 -97.26 10.67 13.06
C LEU A 77 -98.63 10.09 13.44
N THR A 78 -98.86 8.78 13.27
CA THR A 78 -100.13 8.15 13.68
C THR A 78 -100.29 8.04 15.20
N ASN A 79 -99.20 8.15 15.96
CA ASN A 79 -99.21 8.08 17.43
C ASN A 79 -99.65 9.39 18.10
N PHE A 80 -99.81 10.48 17.34
CA PHE A 80 -100.26 11.77 17.87
C PHE A 80 -101.77 11.95 17.64
N PRO A 81 -102.56 12.24 18.69
CA PRO A 81 -104.02 12.35 18.58
C PRO A 81 -104.49 13.66 17.93
N ASP A 82 -103.73 14.75 18.10
CA ASP A 82 -104.12 16.08 17.63
C ASP A 82 -103.32 16.53 16.40
N GLY A 83 -103.99 17.17 15.43
CA GLY A 83 -103.36 17.72 14.22
C GLY A 83 -102.26 18.75 14.51
N GLU A 84 -102.35 19.43 15.66
CA GLU A 84 -101.31 20.37 16.12
C GLU A 84 -100.04 19.66 16.61
N GLY A 85 -100.17 18.56 17.37
CA GLY A 85 -99.04 17.75 17.81
C GLY A 85 -98.30 17.10 16.64
N LYS A 86 -99.05 16.67 15.62
CA LYS A 86 -98.50 16.18 14.34
C LYS A 86 -97.68 17.26 13.63
N LEU A 87 -98.21 18.49 13.56
CA LEU A 87 -97.51 19.63 12.94
C LEU A 87 -96.23 20.02 13.70
N GLN A 88 -96.26 20.06 15.03
CA GLN A 88 -95.09 20.36 15.85
C GLN A 88 -93.99 19.31 15.68
N HIS A 89 -94.35 18.02 15.72
CA HIS A 89 -93.40 16.93 15.51
C HIS A 89 -92.80 16.96 14.11
N ALA A 90 -93.61 17.23 13.09
CA ALA A 90 -93.15 17.34 11.71
C ALA A 90 -92.19 18.53 11.51
N ILE A 91 -92.49 19.69 12.10
CA ILE A 91 -91.59 20.87 12.07
C ILE A 91 -90.28 20.61 12.82
N SER A 92 -90.33 19.94 13.98
CA SER A 92 -89.11 19.57 14.72
C SER A 92 -88.24 18.58 13.93
N ARG A 93 -88.86 17.63 13.21
CA ARG A 93 -88.14 16.72 12.31
C ARG A 93 -87.55 17.44 11.09
N MET A 94 -88.24 18.44 10.54
CA MET A 94 -87.68 19.31 9.49
C MET A 94 -86.47 20.10 10.01
N GLU A 95 -86.53 20.62 11.24
CA GLU A 95 -85.42 21.33 11.88
C GLU A 95 -84.22 20.40 12.11
N ASN A 96 -84.45 19.20 12.63
CA ASN A 96 -83.41 18.19 12.84
C ASN A 96 -82.77 17.71 11.52
N ALA A 97 -83.52 17.68 10.41
CA ALA A 97 -82.99 17.33 9.10
C ALA A 97 -82.04 18.41 8.54
N LEU A 98 -82.25 19.68 8.92
CA LEU A 98 -81.37 20.80 8.54
C LEU A 98 -80.20 21.01 9.50
N ALA A 99 -80.35 20.62 10.77
CA ALA A 99 -79.33 20.82 11.81
C ALA A 99 -78.16 19.81 11.76
N GLN A 100 -78.15 18.86 10.82
CA GLN A 100 -77.05 17.90 10.67
C GLN A 100 -75.78 18.62 10.20
N SER A 101 -74.69 18.48 10.97
CA SER A 101 -73.41 19.11 10.64
C SER A 101 -72.79 18.48 9.39
N GLY A 102 -72.54 19.30 8.37
CA GLY A 102 -71.88 18.91 7.12
C GLY A 102 -72.83 18.79 5.94
N ASN A 103 -73.79 17.86 6.00
CA ASN A 103 -74.73 17.58 4.92
C ASN A 103 -76.17 17.47 5.43
N PRO A 104 -77.00 18.52 5.25
CA PRO A 104 -78.43 18.46 5.55
C PRO A 104 -79.12 17.35 4.73
N ASP A 105 -79.98 16.57 5.36
CA ASP A 105 -80.79 15.57 4.65
C ASP A 105 -81.97 16.25 3.94
N PHE A 106 -81.65 16.88 2.80
CA PHE A 106 -82.63 17.56 1.97
C PHE A 106 -83.74 16.63 1.50
N ARG A 107 -83.45 15.35 1.24
CA ARG A 107 -84.46 14.40 0.75
C ARG A 107 -85.56 14.21 1.79
N THR A 108 -85.17 13.87 3.02
CA THR A 108 -86.10 13.71 4.14
C THR A 108 -86.79 15.03 4.47
N PHE A 109 -86.09 16.18 4.39
CA PHE A 109 -86.68 17.50 4.58
C PHE A 109 -87.81 17.81 3.58
N TRP A 110 -87.60 17.62 2.28
CA TRP A 110 -88.61 17.90 1.24
C TRP A 110 -89.81 16.93 1.32
N GLU A 111 -89.53 15.68 1.69
CA GLU A 111 -90.51 14.63 1.95
C GLU A 111 -91.42 15.01 3.15
N ILE A 112 -90.84 15.42 4.29
CA ILE A 112 -91.59 15.88 5.47
C ILE A 112 -92.33 17.19 5.17
N ARG A 113 -91.72 18.12 4.41
CA ARG A 113 -92.36 19.37 3.99
C ARG A 113 -93.69 19.11 3.29
N LYS A 114 -93.76 18.09 2.42
CA LYS A 114 -94.99 17.71 1.71
C LYS A 114 -96.07 17.24 2.70
N VAL A 115 -95.69 16.42 3.68
CA VAL A 115 -96.58 15.96 4.75
C VAL A 115 -97.05 17.12 5.64
N CYS A 116 -96.17 18.04 6.03
CA CYS A 116 -96.53 19.27 6.75
C CYS A 116 -97.57 20.10 6.00
N LEU A 117 -97.43 20.25 4.68
CA LEU A 117 -98.37 20.99 3.85
C LEU A 117 -99.76 20.37 3.85
N ASP A 118 -99.85 19.04 3.85
CA ASP A 118 -101.14 18.35 3.90
C ASP A 118 -101.80 18.49 5.28
N LEU A 119 -101.02 18.42 6.36
CA LEU A 119 -101.48 18.73 7.72
C LEU A 119 -101.91 20.21 7.90
N PHE A 120 -101.28 21.13 7.17
CA PHE A 120 -101.68 22.55 7.12
C PHE A 120 -102.96 22.81 6.29
N LYS A 121 -103.50 21.83 5.56
CA LYS A 121 -104.80 21.94 4.87
C LYS A 121 -105.98 21.44 5.71
N GLU A 122 -105.73 20.68 6.77
CA GLU A 122 -106.78 20.20 7.68
C GLU A 122 -107.30 21.36 8.55
N ASN A 123 -108.61 21.60 8.55
CA ASN A 123 -109.23 22.76 9.21
C ASN A 123 -109.13 22.69 10.75
N SER A 124 -108.24 23.50 11.33
CA SER A 124 -108.17 23.73 12.78
C SER A 124 -107.97 25.22 13.07
N THR A 125 -108.91 25.86 13.76
CA THR A 125 -108.80 27.25 14.24
C THR A 125 -107.97 27.31 15.53
N SER A 126 -106.63 27.24 15.40
CA SER A 126 -105.66 27.38 16.50
C SER A 126 -104.70 28.55 16.25
N PRO A 127 -104.47 29.46 17.23
CA PRO A 127 -103.51 30.58 17.10
C PRO A 127 -102.05 30.12 16.99
N LEU A 128 -101.70 28.94 17.50
CA LEU A 128 -100.36 28.32 17.39
C LEU A 128 -100.03 27.90 15.95
N ARG A 129 -101.04 27.71 15.11
CA ARG A 129 -100.86 27.38 13.68
C ARG A 129 -100.16 28.49 12.91
N SER A 130 -100.40 29.76 13.26
CA SER A 130 -99.70 30.91 12.64
C SER A 130 -98.21 30.89 12.98
N LEU A 131 -97.86 30.58 14.23
CA LEU A 131 -96.46 30.45 14.67
C LEU A 131 -95.75 29.27 13.98
N LEU A 132 -96.42 28.12 13.89
CA LEU A 132 -95.91 26.93 13.21
C LEU A 132 -95.78 27.14 11.70
N TRP A 133 -96.71 27.88 11.09
CA TRP A 133 -96.62 28.28 9.69
C TRP A 133 -95.41 29.19 9.45
N ASN A 134 -95.17 30.18 10.31
CA ASN A 134 -93.98 31.02 10.23
C ASN A 134 -92.70 30.19 10.34
N LYS A 135 -92.60 29.28 11.33
CA LYS A 135 -91.45 28.36 11.45
C LYS A 135 -91.27 27.48 10.21
N TYR A 136 -92.35 26.92 9.68
CA TYR A 136 -92.33 26.14 8.45
C TYR A 136 -91.83 26.96 7.25
N THR A 137 -92.25 28.22 7.13
CA THR A 137 -91.78 29.11 6.05
C THR A 137 -90.32 29.51 6.22
N GLU A 138 -89.83 29.72 7.44
CA GLU A 138 -88.43 30.03 7.71
C GLU A 138 -87.52 28.83 7.45
N LEU A 139 -87.87 27.63 7.95
CA LEU A 139 -87.15 26.39 7.64
C LEU A 139 -87.16 26.11 6.13
N SER A 140 -88.25 26.43 5.44
CA SER A 140 -88.35 26.33 3.99
C SER A 140 -87.42 27.26 3.23
N LYS A 141 -87.23 28.50 3.72
CA LYS A 141 -86.28 29.45 3.15
C LYS A 141 -84.84 29.02 3.45
N GLU A 142 -84.58 28.59 4.68
CA GLU A 142 -83.27 28.13 5.11
C GLU A 142 -82.84 26.87 4.34
N ALA A 143 -83.72 25.90 4.12
CA ALA A 143 -83.43 24.74 3.29
C ALA A 143 -83.11 25.10 1.84
N ARG A 144 -83.78 26.11 1.25
CA ARG A 144 -83.41 26.60 -0.08
C ARG A 144 -82.03 27.25 -0.06
N ARG A 145 -81.78 28.13 0.90
CA ARG A 145 -80.49 28.81 1.07
C ARG A 145 -79.34 27.81 1.24
N LEU A 146 -79.50 26.81 2.13
CA LEU A 146 -78.49 25.78 2.35
C LEU A 146 -78.26 24.92 1.11
N LYS A 147 -79.33 24.61 0.37
CA LYS A 147 -79.22 23.89 -0.91
C LYS A 147 -78.47 24.73 -1.95
N ASP A 148 -78.80 26.02 -2.07
CA ASP A 148 -78.14 26.94 -3.00
C ASP A 148 -76.64 27.05 -2.66
N ILE A 149 -76.29 27.16 -1.38
CA ILE A 149 -74.88 27.15 -0.91
C ILE A 149 -74.18 25.83 -1.27
N LEU A 150 -74.84 24.68 -1.09
CA LEU A 150 -74.25 23.38 -1.43
C LEU A 150 -74.06 23.20 -2.94
N ASP A 151 -75.03 23.67 -3.74
CA ASP A 151 -74.95 23.67 -5.20
C ASP A 151 -73.83 24.62 -5.67
N GLU A 152 -73.66 25.80 -5.06
CA GLU A 152 -72.55 26.72 -5.31
C GLU A 152 -71.19 26.12 -4.92
N GLN A 153 -71.08 25.50 -3.75
CA GLN A 153 -69.85 24.82 -3.31
C GLN A 153 -69.48 23.67 -4.24
N SER A 154 -70.47 22.88 -4.67
CA SER A 154 -70.27 21.79 -5.63
C SER A 154 -69.84 22.32 -6.99
N ALA A 155 -70.43 23.43 -7.46
CA ALA A 155 -70.06 24.08 -8.72
C ALA A 155 -68.65 24.67 -8.66
N PHE A 156 -68.30 25.36 -7.57
CA PHE A 156 -66.96 25.89 -7.34
C PHE A 156 -65.93 24.76 -7.29
N ALA A 157 -66.19 23.68 -6.57
CA ALA A 157 -65.30 22.52 -6.52
C ALA A 157 -65.14 21.86 -7.90
N ALA A 158 -66.22 21.80 -8.70
CA ALA A 158 -66.16 21.32 -10.07
C ALA A 158 -65.27 22.21 -10.95
N GLU A 159 -65.33 23.53 -10.81
CA GLU A 159 -64.46 24.47 -11.53
C GLU A 159 -62.99 24.34 -11.12
N GLN A 160 -62.70 24.16 -9.83
CA GLN A 160 -61.32 23.94 -9.37
C GLN A 160 -60.72 22.65 -9.95
N ILE A 161 -61.50 21.56 -9.95
CA ILE A 161 -61.08 20.28 -10.56
C ILE A 161 -60.92 20.43 -12.08
N GLU A 162 -61.83 21.16 -12.74
CA GLU A 162 -61.73 21.43 -14.17
C GLU A 162 -60.43 22.18 -14.51
N ILE A 163 -60.11 23.25 -13.78
CA ILE A 163 -58.86 24.01 -13.96
C ILE A 163 -57.64 23.11 -13.72
N ALA A 164 -57.66 22.28 -12.68
CA ALA A 164 -56.56 21.37 -12.39
C ALA A 164 -56.37 20.31 -13.50
N ILE A 165 -57.46 19.75 -14.04
CA ILE A 165 -57.41 18.80 -15.16
C ILE A 165 -56.88 19.49 -16.42
N GLN A 166 -57.37 20.69 -16.75
CA GLN A 166 -56.87 21.47 -17.88
C GLN A 166 -55.37 21.79 -17.73
N GLY A 167 -54.92 22.09 -16.51
CA GLY A 167 -53.50 22.31 -16.21
C GLY A 167 -52.65 21.09 -16.56
N ILE A 168 -53.07 19.89 -16.13
CA ILE A 168 -52.35 18.64 -16.46
C ILE A 168 -52.41 18.34 -17.95
N GLU A 169 -53.57 18.49 -18.59
CA GLU A 169 -53.72 18.26 -20.03
C GLU A 169 -52.80 19.18 -20.83
N LYS A 170 -52.70 20.46 -20.44
CA LYS A 170 -51.78 21.42 -21.04
C LYS A 170 -50.32 21.02 -20.84
N GLU A 171 -49.93 20.61 -19.63
CA GLU A 171 -48.58 20.12 -19.35
C GLU A 171 -48.21 18.86 -20.15
N ILE A 172 -49.19 17.99 -20.44
CA ILE A 172 -48.99 16.81 -21.29
C ILE A 172 -48.78 17.21 -22.76
N VAL A 173 -49.51 18.22 -23.24
CA VAL A 173 -49.35 18.74 -24.62
C VAL A 173 -48.02 19.50 -24.76
N GLU A 174 -47.65 20.30 -23.76
CA GLU A 174 -46.40 21.09 -23.72
C GLU A 174 -45.20 20.29 -23.17
N PHE A 175 -45.27 18.97 -23.20
CA PHE A 175 -44.28 18.07 -22.57
C PHE A 175 -42.84 18.38 -22.96
N GLU A 176 -42.55 18.55 -24.25
CA GLU A 176 -41.21 18.85 -24.75
C GLU A 176 -40.69 20.22 -24.27
N GLN A 177 -41.57 21.22 -24.12
CA GLN A 177 -41.18 22.52 -23.61
C GLN A 177 -40.86 22.44 -22.11
N ALA A 178 -41.69 21.72 -21.35
CA ALA A 178 -41.47 21.47 -19.93
C ALA A 178 -40.17 20.66 -19.68
N LEU A 179 -39.87 19.67 -20.52
CA LEU A 179 -38.61 18.93 -20.45
C LEU A 179 -37.37 19.81 -20.63
N ASN A 180 -37.43 20.77 -21.56
CA ASN A 180 -36.31 21.65 -21.85
C ASN A 180 -36.06 22.71 -20.76
N GLN A 181 -37.07 23.06 -19.98
CA GLN A 181 -36.94 23.96 -18.82
C GLN A 181 -36.38 23.27 -17.58
N LEU A 182 -36.47 21.94 -17.50
CA LEU A 182 -35.98 21.17 -16.35
C LEU A 182 -34.45 21.01 -16.39
N PRO A 183 -33.75 21.29 -15.28
CA PRO A 183 -32.32 21.06 -15.18
C PRO A 183 -32.00 19.56 -15.29
N LEU A 184 -30.86 19.25 -15.89
CA LEU A 184 -30.37 17.88 -15.97
C LEU A 184 -29.98 17.37 -14.57
N PRO A 185 -30.35 16.13 -14.20
CA PRO A 185 -29.93 15.53 -12.95
C PRO A 185 -28.39 15.44 -12.89
N GLN A 186 -27.79 15.95 -11.82
CA GLN A 186 -26.35 15.78 -11.61
C GLN A 186 -26.08 14.41 -11.00
N PHE A 187 -25.25 13.63 -11.68
CA PHE A 187 -24.72 12.37 -11.15
C PHE A 187 -23.26 12.58 -10.79
N SER A 188 -22.90 12.35 -9.54
CA SER A 188 -21.51 12.31 -9.07
C SER A 188 -20.87 10.96 -9.44
N LEU A 189 -20.69 10.74 -10.75
CA LEU A 189 -19.98 9.58 -11.29
C LEU A 189 -18.53 9.95 -11.54
N GLY A 190 -17.62 9.48 -10.69
CA GLY A 190 -16.17 9.62 -10.87
C GLY A 190 -15.56 8.65 -11.89
N ASN A 191 -16.38 7.80 -12.51
CA ASN A 191 -15.92 6.68 -13.33
C ASN A 191 -16.07 6.91 -14.83
N SER A 192 -14.99 6.62 -15.55
CA SER A 192 -14.93 6.63 -17.02
C SER A 192 -15.95 5.71 -17.68
N LEU A 193 -16.29 4.59 -17.05
CA LEU A 193 -17.21 3.58 -17.57
C LEU A 193 -18.62 4.10 -17.87
N PHE A 194 -19.11 5.07 -17.11
CA PHE A 194 -20.46 5.62 -17.30
C PHE A 194 -20.45 7.02 -17.89
N GLN A 195 -19.29 7.62 -18.11
CA GLN A 195 -19.19 9.01 -18.58
C GLN A 195 -19.79 9.16 -19.98
N GLU A 196 -19.63 8.15 -20.85
CA GLU A 196 -20.19 8.13 -22.20
C GLU A 196 -21.72 7.91 -22.20
N LYS A 197 -22.23 7.08 -21.29
CA LYS A 197 -23.68 6.80 -21.14
C LYS A 197 -24.39 7.72 -20.16
N GLN A 198 -23.67 8.65 -19.53
CA GLN A 198 -24.22 9.55 -18.52
C GLN A 198 -25.32 10.44 -19.11
N SER A 199 -25.10 10.94 -20.33
CA SER A 199 -26.07 11.77 -21.05
C SER A 199 -27.39 11.04 -21.29
N PHE A 200 -27.33 9.76 -21.67
CA PHE A 200 -28.49 8.88 -21.84
C PHE A 200 -29.29 8.75 -20.54
N TYR A 201 -28.64 8.36 -19.45
CA TYR A 201 -29.30 8.22 -18.15
C TYR A 201 -29.86 9.55 -17.61
N GLN A 202 -29.16 10.67 -17.84
CA GLN A 202 -29.64 11.99 -17.43
C GLN A 202 -30.89 12.41 -18.19
N GLN A 203 -30.93 12.16 -19.50
CA GLN A 203 -32.07 12.48 -20.35
C GLN A 203 -33.29 11.66 -19.94
N ILE A 204 -33.14 10.33 -19.80
CA ILE A 204 -34.29 9.50 -19.42
C ILE A 204 -34.72 9.77 -17.98
N GLN A 205 -33.80 9.99 -17.04
CA GLN A 205 -34.19 10.31 -15.67
C GLN A 205 -34.90 11.68 -15.59
N ARG A 206 -34.51 12.66 -16.42
CA ARG A 206 -35.25 13.93 -16.53
C ARG A 206 -36.68 13.71 -17.03
N GLU A 207 -36.83 12.86 -18.05
CA GLU A 207 -38.13 12.50 -18.60
C GLU A 207 -39.01 11.75 -17.59
N LEU A 208 -38.42 10.78 -16.88
CA LEU A 208 -39.09 10.01 -15.84
C LEU A 208 -39.49 10.89 -14.64
N ASN A 209 -38.68 11.88 -14.26
CA ASN A 209 -39.05 12.80 -13.18
C ASN A 209 -40.32 13.59 -13.52
N LEU A 210 -40.43 14.10 -14.76
CA LEU A 210 -41.61 14.81 -15.23
C LEU A 210 -42.84 13.89 -15.29
N LEU A 211 -42.69 12.70 -15.88
CA LEU A 211 -43.77 11.71 -15.97
C LEU A 211 -44.21 11.20 -14.59
N ASN A 212 -43.28 11.05 -13.64
CA ASN A 212 -43.58 10.69 -12.25
C ASN A 212 -44.43 11.79 -11.57
N ALA A 213 -44.07 13.06 -11.76
CA ALA A 213 -44.83 14.19 -11.23
C ALA A 213 -46.24 14.26 -11.83
N GLN A 214 -46.36 14.12 -13.15
CA GLN A 214 -47.66 14.08 -13.84
C GLN A 214 -48.52 12.90 -13.36
N ALA A 215 -47.95 11.70 -13.27
CA ALA A 215 -48.64 10.52 -12.77
C ALA A 215 -49.13 10.68 -11.32
N ALA A 216 -48.31 11.29 -10.45
CA ALA A 216 -48.69 11.58 -9.07
C ALA A 216 -49.86 12.56 -8.99
N ARG A 217 -49.84 13.64 -9.80
CA ARG A 217 -50.94 14.61 -9.88
C ARG A 217 -52.23 13.99 -10.41
N ILE A 218 -52.17 13.18 -11.46
CA ILE A 218 -53.35 12.44 -11.98
C ILE A 218 -53.96 11.56 -10.89
N ASN A 219 -53.13 10.81 -10.16
CA ASN A 219 -53.61 9.95 -9.07
C ASN A 219 -54.17 10.76 -7.89
N ALA A 220 -53.57 11.90 -7.56
CA ALA A 220 -54.08 12.80 -6.52
C ALA A 220 -55.46 13.35 -6.90
N LEU A 221 -55.64 13.84 -8.13
CA LEU A 221 -56.92 14.33 -8.62
C LEU A 221 -57.98 13.23 -8.69
N ARG A 222 -57.61 12.00 -9.06
CA ARG A 222 -58.55 10.86 -8.98
C ARG A 222 -59.04 10.64 -7.55
N LYS A 223 -58.15 10.68 -6.54
CA LYS A 223 -58.52 10.54 -5.12
C LYS A 223 -59.37 11.71 -4.63
N GLU A 224 -59.05 12.93 -5.06
CA GLU A 224 -59.81 14.14 -4.71
C GLU A 224 -61.21 14.11 -5.32
N LEU A 225 -61.34 13.76 -6.59
CA LEU A 225 -62.61 13.63 -7.30
C LEU A 225 -63.56 12.60 -6.67
N ILE A 226 -63.01 11.52 -6.12
CA ILE A 226 -63.79 10.54 -5.34
C ILE A 226 -64.40 11.20 -4.10
N LYS A 227 -63.58 11.96 -3.36
CA LYS A 227 -63.96 12.60 -2.08
C LYS A 227 -64.91 13.78 -2.23
N THR A 228 -64.73 14.61 -3.26
CA THR A 228 -65.54 15.82 -3.47
C THR A 228 -66.98 15.48 -3.81
N GLU A 229 -67.96 16.02 -3.11
CA GLU A 229 -69.37 15.82 -3.42
C GLU A 229 -69.76 16.60 -4.68
N MET A 230 -70.28 15.89 -5.68
CA MET A 230 -70.64 16.47 -6.98
C MET A 230 -71.60 15.53 -7.71
N ARG A 231 -72.35 16.06 -8.68
CA ARG A 231 -73.23 15.27 -9.55
C ARG A 231 -72.44 14.18 -10.27
N VAL A 232 -72.94 12.94 -10.20
CA VAL A 232 -72.28 11.75 -10.76
C VAL A 232 -71.93 11.90 -12.24
N ARG A 233 -72.79 12.54 -13.04
CA ARG A 233 -72.51 12.81 -14.47
C ARG A 233 -71.25 13.64 -14.69
N GLN A 234 -71.03 14.69 -13.87
CA GLN A 234 -69.84 15.52 -13.94
C GLN A 234 -68.60 14.76 -13.46
N LYS A 235 -68.73 13.98 -12.37
CA LYS A 235 -67.65 13.09 -11.91
C LYS A 235 -67.18 12.12 -13.00
N ASN A 236 -68.12 11.47 -13.69
CA ASN A 236 -67.80 10.53 -14.76
C ASN A 236 -67.06 11.22 -15.93
N LYS A 237 -67.44 12.45 -16.29
CA LYS A 237 -66.73 13.24 -17.30
C LYS A 237 -65.27 13.52 -16.89
N PHE A 238 -65.04 13.92 -15.63
CA PHE A 238 -63.68 14.15 -15.13
C PHE A 238 -62.86 12.86 -15.02
N PHE A 239 -63.46 11.74 -14.60
CA PHE A 239 -62.77 10.44 -14.62
C PHE A 239 -62.38 10.00 -16.02
N GLN A 240 -63.22 10.24 -17.03
CA GLN A 240 -62.90 9.92 -18.42
C GLN A 240 -61.71 10.73 -18.92
N ARG A 241 -61.67 12.04 -18.65
CA ARG A 241 -60.53 12.91 -19.01
C ARG A 241 -59.25 12.52 -18.28
N LEU A 242 -59.32 12.27 -16.97
CA LEU A 242 -58.19 11.76 -16.18
C LEU A 242 -57.73 10.36 -16.62
N SER A 243 -58.60 9.58 -17.27
CA SER A 243 -58.23 8.30 -17.89
C SER A 243 -57.45 8.53 -19.17
N GLN A 244 -57.94 9.40 -20.06
CA GLN A 244 -57.23 9.79 -21.29
C GLN A 244 -55.84 10.40 -21.01
N ALA A 245 -55.75 11.30 -20.02
CA ALA A 245 -54.47 11.85 -19.57
C ALA A 245 -53.56 10.77 -18.94
N GLY A 246 -54.15 9.77 -18.30
CA GLY A 246 -53.42 8.62 -17.78
C GLY A 246 -52.87 7.72 -18.90
N ASP A 247 -53.65 7.49 -19.95
CA ASP A 247 -53.30 6.62 -21.07
C ASP A 247 -52.10 7.14 -21.87
N SER A 248 -51.83 8.44 -21.83
CA SER A 248 -50.61 9.03 -22.43
C SER A 248 -49.38 8.94 -21.51
N VAL A 249 -49.56 9.11 -20.20
CA VAL A 249 -48.45 9.20 -19.23
C VAL A 249 -48.01 7.83 -18.72
N PHE A 250 -48.93 6.96 -18.30
CA PHE A 250 -48.59 5.70 -17.64
C PHE A 250 -47.83 4.70 -18.54
N PRO A 251 -48.20 4.49 -19.82
CA PRO A 251 -47.46 3.58 -20.70
C PRO A 251 -46.05 4.09 -21.03
N ARG A 252 -45.91 5.39 -21.32
CA ARG A 252 -44.61 6.01 -21.61
C ARG A 252 -43.66 5.88 -20.41
N ARG A 253 -44.16 6.19 -19.22
CA ARG A 253 -43.43 5.99 -17.95
C ARG A 253 -42.99 4.54 -17.77
N LYS A 254 -43.88 3.56 -17.99
CA LYS A 254 -43.57 2.14 -17.83
C LYS A 254 -42.48 1.68 -18.82
N ASN A 255 -42.55 2.14 -20.07
CA ASN A 255 -41.57 1.80 -21.10
C ASN A 255 -40.19 2.37 -20.77
N LEU A 256 -40.11 3.64 -20.36
CA LEU A 256 -38.84 4.27 -19.98
C LEU A 256 -38.22 3.64 -18.72
N ILE A 257 -39.03 3.29 -17.71
CA ILE A 257 -38.54 2.55 -16.54
C ILE A 257 -37.95 1.21 -16.99
N LYS A 258 -38.62 0.50 -17.91
CA LYS A 258 -38.12 -0.76 -18.45
C LYS A 258 -36.80 -0.55 -19.21
N GLU A 259 -36.75 0.43 -20.09
CA GLU A 259 -35.56 0.76 -20.90
C GLU A 259 -34.34 1.09 -20.03
N VAL A 260 -34.50 1.98 -19.04
CA VAL A 260 -33.41 2.32 -18.09
C VAL A 260 -33.00 1.11 -17.26
N SER A 261 -33.97 0.28 -16.85
CA SER A 261 -33.70 -0.92 -16.06
C SER A 261 -32.90 -1.96 -16.84
N ASP A 262 -33.27 -2.19 -18.10
CA ASP A 262 -32.61 -3.16 -18.97
C ASP A 262 -31.19 -2.70 -19.31
N HIS A 263 -31.02 -1.42 -19.72
CA HIS A 263 -29.69 -0.85 -19.99
C HIS A 263 -28.79 -0.83 -18.75
N PHE A 264 -29.33 -0.50 -17.58
CA PHE A 264 -28.54 -0.49 -16.35
C PHE A 264 -28.08 -1.90 -15.96
N LEU A 265 -28.93 -2.92 -16.17
CA LEU A 265 -28.55 -4.31 -15.96
C LEU A 265 -27.45 -4.75 -16.94
N GLU A 266 -27.57 -4.38 -18.21
CA GLU A 266 -26.53 -4.67 -19.22
C GLU A 266 -25.20 -4.03 -18.87
N ASP A 267 -25.20 -2.77 -18.43
CA ASP A 267 -23.99 -2.05 -18.03
C ASP A 267 -23.34 -2.67 -16.79
N VAL A 268 -24.14 -3.05 -15.79
CA VAL A 268 -23.63 -3.78 -14.61
C VAL A 268 -23.04 -5.13 -15.00
N ASN A 269 -23.68 -5.85 -15.92
CA ASN A 269 -23.15 -7.13 -16.40
C ASN A 269 -21.87 -6.95 -17.20
N ALA A 270 -21.80 -5.97 -18.09
CA ALA A 270 -20.59 -5.64 -18.83
C ALA A 270 -19.43 -5.24 -17.90
N PHE A 271 -19.72 -4.49 -16.83
CA PHE A 271 -18.75 -4.17 -15.78
C PHE A 271 -18.23 -5.43 -15.07
N ILE A 272 -19.14 -6.31 -14.64
CA ILE A 272 -18.77 -7.56 -13.95
C ILE A 272 -17.93 -8.44 -14.88
N GLU A 273 -18.39 -8.65 -16.11
CA GLU A 273 -17.67 -9.50 -17.06
C GLU A 273 -16.30 -8.93 -17.45
N GLY A 274 -16.16 -7.62 -17.62
CA GLY A 274 -14.89 -7.01 -18.00
C GLY A 274 -13.86 -6.90 -16.88
N ARG A 275 -14.29 -6.94 -15.61
CA ARG A 275 -13.39 -6.71 -14.44
C ARG A 275 -13.17 -7.92 -13.56
N PHE A 276 -14.08 -8.90 -13.57
CA PHE A 276 -14.03 -10.09 -12.71
C PHE A 276 -13.76 -11.40 -13.47
N LYS A 277 -13.70 -11.38 -14.81
CA LYS A 277 -13.29 -12.57 -15.60
C LYS A 277 -11.77 -12.77 -15.66
N GLU A 278 -10.98 -11.72 -15.49
CA GLU A 278 -9.50 -11.77 -15.50
C GLU A 278 -8.95 -11.66 -14.06
N GLU A 279 -7.75 -12.19 -13.81
CA GLU A 279 -7.10 -12.09 -12.50
C GLU A 279 -7.02 -10.64 -12.03
N ILE A 280 -7.64 -10.35 -10.88
CA ILE A 280 -7.76 -8.99 -10.36
C ILE A 280 -6.39 -8.49 -9.89
N GLN A 281 -5.80 -7.57 -10.65
CA GLN A 281 -4.52 -6.94 -10.33
C GLN A 281 -4.61 -6.12 -9.03
N GLU A 282 -3.51 -6.10 -8.26
CA GLU A 282 -3.46 -5.49 -6.91
C GLU A 282 -3.86 -4.02 -6.86
N ASN A 283 -3.49 -3.26 -7.89
CA ASN A 283 -3.77 -1.82 -7.95
C ASN A 283 -5.23 -1.51 -8.32
N LEU A 284 -5.99 -2.51 -8.81
CA LEU A 284 -7.39 -2.34 -9.20
C LEU A 284 -8.39 -2.68 -8.10
N LEU A 285 -8.02 -3.40 -7.03
CA LEU A 285 -8.96 -3.78 -5.97
C LEU A 285 -9.61 -2.57 -5.29
N PHE A 286 -8.83 -1.53 -4.99
CA PHE A 286 -9.34 -0.30 -4.38
C PHE A 286 -10.29 0.45 -5.32
N ASN A 287 -9.93 0.54 -6.60
CA ASN A 287 -10.76 1.21 -7.61
C ASN A 287 -12.06 0.44 -7.83
N LEU A 288 -12.01 -0.89 -7.94
CA LEU A 288 -13.20 -1.74 -8.09
C LEU A 288 -14.18 -1.61 -6.92
N ARG A 289 -13.66 -1.41 -5.70
CA ARG A 289 -14.49 -1.17 -4.52
C ARG A 289 -15.24 0.16 -4.61
N GLU A 290 -14.57 1.23 -5.00
CA GLU A 290 -15.22 2.52 -5.22
C GLU A 290 -16.18 2.45 -6.41
N ASP A 291 -15.84 1.72 -7.48
CA ASP A 291 -16.70 1.51 -8.64
C ASP A 291 -18.02 0.81 -8.26
N ILE A 292 -17.95 -0.24 -7.43
CA ILE A 292 -19.14 -0.93 -6.91
C ILE A 292 -20.01 0.02 -6.07
N LYS A 293 -19.41 0.82 -5.18
CA LYS A 293 -20.18 1.80 -4.39
C LYS A 293 -20.86 2.83 -5.28
N LEU A 294 -20.15 3.33 -6.29
CA LEU A 294 -20.69 4.30 -7.24
C LEU A 294 -21.86 3.69 -8.01
N LEU A 295 -21.73 2.44 -8.48
CA LEU A 295 -22.82 1.71 -9.14
C LEU A 295 -24.03 1.49 -8.23
N GLN A 296 -23.81 1.12 -6.97
CA GLN A 296 -24.89 0.96 -5.99
C GLN A 296 -25.53 2.31 -5.62
N GLY A 297 -24.75 3.38 -5.56
CA GLY A 297 -25.25 4.75 -5.39
C GLY A 297 -26.08 5.19 -6.58
N PHE A 298 -25.60 4.92 -7.79
CA PHE A 298 -26.27 5.26 -9.04
C PHE A 298 -27.61 4.53 -9.19
N ALA A 299 -27.66 3.23 -8.84
CA ALA A 299 -28.89 2.45 -8.81
C ALA A 299 -29.97 3.02 -7.87
N LYS A 300 -29.60 3.77 -6.82
CA LYS A 300 -30.56 4.43 -5.91
C LYS A 300 -31.13 5.72 -6.47
N VAL A 301 -30.39 6.40 -7.34
CA VAL A 301 -30.81 7.67 -7.94
C VAL A 301 -31.68 7.41 -9.17
N LEU A 302 -31.41 6.34 -9.91
CA LEU A 302 -32.20 5.95 -11.07
C LEU A 302 -33.56 5.39 -10.68
N THR A 303 -34.58 5.72 -11.47
CA THR A 303 -35.92 5.12 -11.35
C THR A 303 -35.95 3.74 -11.99
N LEU A 304 -35.46 2.73 -11.27
CA LEU A 304 -35.39 1.35 -11.74
C LEU A 304 -36.62 0.53 -11.34
N ASN A 305 -36.90 -0.52 -12.10
CA ASN A 305 -37.85 -1.55 -11.68
C ASN A 305 -37.25 -2.38 -10.52
N THR A 306 -38.13 -2.99 -9.71
CA THR A 306 -37.71 -3.76 -8.53
C THR A 306 -36.76 -4.91 -8.87
N TYR A 307 -36.96 -5.56 -10.01
CA TYR A 307 -36.14 -6.67 -10.47
C TYR A 307 -34.69 -6.25 -10.80
N ALA A 308 -34.52 -5.17 -11.55
CA ALA A 308 -33.22 -4.64 -11.93
C ALA A 308 -32.47 -4.08 -10.72
N PHE A 309 -33.17 -3.35 -9.85
CA PHE A 309 -32.55 -2.85 -8.61
C PHE A 309 -32.04 -3.99 -7.72
N THR A 310 -32.87 -5.01 -7.47
CA THR A 310 -32.50 -6.15 -6.62
C THR A 310 -31.41 -7.01 -7.26
N THR A 311 -31.52 -7.31 -8.55
CA THR A 311 -30.55 -8.14 -9.28
C THR A 311 -29.19 -7.46 -9.36
N SER A 312 -29.13 -6.18 -9.78
CA SER A 312 -27.88 -5.42 -9.83
C SER A 312 -27.24 -5.30 -8.44
N ARG A 313 -28.04 -5.04 -7.40
CA ARG A 313 -27.55 -4.98 -6.02
C ARG A 313 -26.93 -6.30 -5.58
N THR A 314 -27.63 -7.42 -5.76
CA THR A 314 -27.15 -8.75 -5.34
C THR A 314 -25.86 -9.13 -6.07
N ARG A 315 -25.79 -8.90 -7.38
CA ARG A 315 -24.57 -9.18 -8.18
C ARG A 315 -23.38 -8.33 -7.74
N LEU A 316 -23.59 -7.02 -7.55
CA LEU A 316 -22.54 -6.10 -7.08
C LEU A 316 -22.09 -6.42 -5.65
N SER A 317 -23.01 -6.85 -4.77
CA SER A 317 -22.68 -7.32 -3.43
C SER A 317 -21.87 -8.61 -3.45
N ALA A 318 -22.17 -9.56 -4.34
CA ALA A 318 -21.36 -10.77 -4.50
C ALA A 318 -19.92 -10.44 -4.95
N CYS A 319 -19.77 -9.53 -5.92
CA CYS A 319 -18.47 -9.05 -6.39
C CYS A 319 -17.68 -8.33 -5.28
N TRP A 320 -18.37 -7.57 -4.44
CA TRP A 320 -17.77 -6.93 -3.27
C TRP A 320 -17.26 -7.94 -2.24
N ASP A 321 -18.02 -8.99 -1.98
CA ASP A 321 -17.62 -10.04 -1.05
C ASP A 321 -16.42 -10.84 -1.58
N GLU A 322 -16.35 -11.06 -2.89
CA GLU A 322 -15.19 -11.66 -3.55
C GLU A 322 -13.92 -10.80 -3.40
N ILE A 323 -14.02 -9.49 -3.67
CA ILE A 323 -12.92 -8.54 -3.42
C ILE A 323 -12.47 -8.60 -1.96
N LYS A 324 -13.42 -8.66 -1.03
CA LYS A 324 -13.14 -8.71 0.41
C LYS A 324 -12.46 -10.03 0.81
N GLN A 325 -12.81 -11.15 0.18
CA GLN A 325 -12.13 -12.43 0.39
C GLN A 325 -10.70 -12.38 -0.12
N LEU A 326 -10.48 -11.90 -1.35
CA LEU A 326 -9.14 -11.73 -1.93
C LEU A 326 -8.26 -10.80 -1.09
N GLU A 327 -8.81 -9.67 -0.58
CA GLU A 327 -8.08 -8.80 0.35
C GLU A 327 -7.69 -9.52 1.64
N LYS A 328 -8.60 -10.35 2.18
CA LYS A 328 -8.36 -11.11 3.41
C LYS A 328 -7.29 -12.19 3.19
N GLU A 329 -7.32 -12.89 2.07
CA GLU A 329 -6.31 -13.88 1.69
C GLU A 329 -4.95 -13.22 1.50
N ARG A 330 -4.87 -12.12 0.74
CA ARG A 330 -3.61 -11.37 0.58
C ARG A 330 -3.10 -10.78 1.88
N LYS A 331 -3.99 -10.38 2.80
CA LYS A 331 -3.56 -9.93 4.13
C LYS A 331 -2.99 -11.09 4.95
N LYS A 332 -3.55 -12.30 4.83
CA LYS A 332 -2.98 -13.51 5.44
C LYS A 332 -1.63 -13.86 4.81
N GLU A 333 -1.50 -13.85 3.49
CA GLU A 333 -0.24 -14.10 2.79
C GLU A 333 0.84 -13.09 3.19
N ARG A 334 0.52 -11.78 3.20
CA ARG A 334 1.45 -10.75 3.69
C ARG A 334 1.81 -10.93 5.15
N SER A 335 0.89 -11.44 5.98
CA SER A 335 1.19 -11.76 7.38
C SER A 335 2.12 -12.96 7.49
N GLN A 336 1.88 -14.02 6.71
CA GLN A 336 2.72 -15.22 6.67
C GLN A 336 4.13 -14.88 6.14
N GLN A 337 4.23 -14.09 5.06
CA GLN A 337 5.51 -13.60 4.55
C GLN A 337 6.25 -12.73 5.57
N ARG A 338 5.55 -11.89 6.35
CA ARG A 338 6.19 -11.14 7.44
C ARG A 338 6.69 -12.07 8.55
N GLU A 339 5.94 -13.11 8.86
CA GLU A 339 6.34 -14.09 9.88
C GLU A 339 7.54 -14.92 9.42
N THR A 340 7.58 -15.35 8.15
CA THR A 340 8.75 -16.02 7.57
C THR A 340 9.94 -15.07 7.51
N PHE A 341 9.76 -13.80 7.10
CA PHE A 341 10.85 -12.80 7.14
C PHE A 341 11.39 -12.60 8.55
N LYS A 342 10.51 -12.59 9.57
CA LYS A 342 10.94 -12.48 10.97
C LYS A 342 11.73 -13.71 11.42
N GLN A 343 11.23 -14.92 11.19
CA GLN A 343 11.94 -16.16 11.53
C GLN A 343 13.29 -16.26 10.81
N ASN A 344 13.33 -15.92 9.52
CA ASN A 344 14.55 -15.87 8.72
C ASN A 344 15.54 -14.84 9.27
N THR A 345 15.06 -13.66 9.68
CA THR A 345 15.90 -12.61 10.28
C THR A 345 16.50 -13.05 11.61
N GLU A 346 15.69 -13.68 12.47
CA GLU A 346 16.16 -14.24 13.74
C GLU A 346 17.22 -15.34 13.52
N SER A 347 17.03 -16.21 12.51
CA SER A 347 18.01 -17.23 12.14
C SER A 347 19.34 -16.63 11.67
N VAL A 348 19.31 -15.57 10.85
CA VAL A 348 20.54 -14.90 10.40
C VAL A 348 21.20 -14.13 11.55
N LEU A 349 20.43 -13.45 12.40
CA LEU A 349 20.96 -12.77 13.58
C LEU A 349 21.66 -13.74 14.53
N ALA A 350 21.09 -14.91 14.77
CA ALA A 350 21.72 -15.94 15.59
C ALA A 350 23.09 -16.34 15.01
N LYS A 351 23.18 -16.57 13.69
CA LYS A 351 24.47 -16.87 13.02
C LYS A 351 25.49 -15.72 13.11
N ILE A 352 25.03 -14.47 13.03
CA ILE A 352 25.89 -13.28 13.21
C ILE A 352 26.40 -13.21 14.66
N GLN A 353 25.54 -13.47 15.64
CA GLN A 353 25.91 -13.49 17.05
C GLN A 353 26.87 -14.63 17.39
N ASP A 354 26.64 -15.83 16.85
CA ASP A 354 27.53 -16.97 17.00
C ASP A 354 28.92 -16.65 16.42
N LEU A 355 28.99 -15.98 15.27
CA LEU A 355 30.25 -15.56 14.67
C LEU A 355 30.94 -14.46 15.49
N ASP A 356 30.19 -13.49 16.05
CA ASP A 356 30.75 -12.47 16.94
C ASP A 356 31.30 -13.09 18.23
N GLN A 357 30.60 -14.05 18.83
CA GLN A 357 31.09 -14.80 19.99
C GLN A 357 32.32 -15.64 19.64
N ALA A 358 32.31 -16.33 18.50
CA ALA A 358 33.43 -17.14 18.05
C ALA A 358 34.68 -16.28 17.74
N PHE A 359 34.48 -15.06 17.23
CA PHE A 359 35.55 -14.08 17.06
C PHE A 359 36.11 -13.55 18.40
N GLN A 360 35.24 -13.31 19.39
CA GLN A 360 35.66 -12.98 20.75
C GLN A 360 36.46 -14.13 21.41
N ASN A 361 36.10 -15.37 21.11
CA ASN A 361 36.78 -16.58 21.60
C ASN A 361 38.13 -16.88 20.91
N GLY A 362 38.58 -16.03 19.97
CA GLY A 362 39.95 -16.06 19.46
C GLY A 362 40.15 -16.69 18.09
N ILE A 363 39.11 -16.81 17.28
CA ILE A 363 39.25 -17.21 15.87
C ILE A 363 40.15 -16.22 15.10
N SER A 364 40.92 -16.75 14.14
CA SER A 364 41.75 -15.97 13.23
C SER A 364 40.91 -14.94 12.47
N PRO A 365 41.40 -13.70 12.28
CA PRO A 365 40.65 -12.67 11.57
C PRO A 365 40.33 -13.04 10.11
N ALA A 366 41.10 -13.95 9.50
CA ALA A 366 40.82 -14.47 8.15
C ALA A 366 39.62 -15.44 8.13
N ASP A 367 39.52 -16.33 9.11
CA ASP A 367 38.40 -17.29 9.22
C ASP A 367 37.10 -16.56 9.60
N ALA A 368 37.19 -15.50 10.41
CA ALA A 368 36.06 -14.63 10.72
C ALA A 368 35.57 -13.85 9.48
N GLN A 369 36.46 -13.44 8.57
CA GLN A 369 36.07 -12.84 7.28
C GLN A 369 35.38 -13.86 6.36
N HIS A 370 35.87 -15.09 6.29
CA HIS A 370 35.21 -16.16 5.54
C HIS A 370 33.80 -16.45 6.07
N GLY A 371 33.65 -16.54 7.40
CA GLY A 371 32.33 -16.74 8.01
C GLY A 371 31.36 -15.56 7.77
N LEU A 372 31.84 -14.31 7.69
CA LEU A 372 31.00 -13.17 7.29
C LEU A 372 30.52 -13.28 5.83
N ASP A 373 31.38 -13.77 4.93
CA ASP A 373 31.02 -13.97 3.52
C ASP A 373 30.03 -15.13 3.34
N GLU A 374 30.16 -16.20 4.13
CA GLU A 374 29.17 -17.29 4.20
C GLU A 374 27.80 -16.80 4.69
N ILE A 375 27.77 -15.96 5.74
CA ILE A 375 26.51 -15.36 6.22
C ILE A 375 25.92 -14.43 5.14
N ALA A 376 26.74 -13.66 4.44
CA ALA A 376 26.29 -12.80 3.34
C ALA A 376 25.77 -13.60 2.13
N GLN A 377 26.29 -14.81 1.90
CA GLN A 377 25.77 -15.74 0.90
C GLN A 377 24.45 -16.38 1.35
N TYR A 378 24.35 -16.75 2.63
CA TYR A 378 23.11 -17.27 3.24
C TYR A 378 21.97 -16.22 3.22
N MET A 379 22.28 -14.94 3.44
CA MET A 379 21.34 -13.83 3.29
C MET A 379 20.82 -13.66 1.85
N ARG A 380 21.59 -14.07 0.84
CA ARG A 380 21.16 -14.00 -0.57
C ARG A 380 20.28 -15.18 -0.99
N SER A 381 20.41 -16.32 -0.30
CA SER A 381 19.59 -17.51 -0.55
C SER A 381 18.23 -17.50 0.14
N ILE A 382 18.02 -16.59 1.09
CA ILE A 382 16.81 -16.56 1.93
C ILE A 382 15.97 -15.31 1.63
N GLU A 383 14.66 -15.49 1.64
CA GLU A 383 13.71 -14.40 1.49
C GLU A 383 13.70 -13.53 2.76
N LEU A 384 14.18 -12.30 2.59
CA LEU A 384 14.25 -11.27 3.63
C LEU A 384 13.63 -9.98 3.08
N GLY A 385 12.88 -9.27 3.92
CA GLY A 385 12.34 -7.97 3.57
C GLY A 385 13.41 -6.87 3.53
N ARG A 386 13.08 -5.73 2.91
CA ARG A 386 14.04 -4.62 2.68
C ARG A 386 14.56 -4.01 3.99
N GLN A 387 13.72 -3.91 5.01
CA GLN A 387 14.12 -3.36 6.31
C GLN A 387 14.96 -4.36 7.09
N GLU A 388 14.62 -5.63 7.02
CA GLU A 388 15.32 -6.75 7.66
C GLU A 388 16.72 -6.94 7.07
N VAL A 389 16.87 -6.85 5.75
CA VAL A 389 18.18 -6.86 5.08
C VAL A 389 19.05 -5.68 5.53
N LYS A 390 18.44 -4.51 5.75
CA LYS A 390 19.18 -3.33 6.21
C LYS A 390 19.72 -3.55 7.63
N THR A 391 18.87 -3.99 8.56
CA THR A 391 19.30 -4.27 9.95
C THR A 391 20.37 -5.36 10.01
N LEU A 392 20.23 -6.43 9.23
CA LEU A 392 21.23 -7.51 9.16
C LEU A 392 22.56 -7.04 8.57
N ARG A 393 22.53 -6.14 7.58
CA ARG A 393 23.75 -5.52 7.02
C ARG A 393 24.45 -4.62 8.03
N ASP A 394 23.69 -3.84 8.80
CA ASP A 394 24.25 -2.95 9.82
C ASP A 394 24.96 -3.79 10.91
N GLU A 395 24.35 -4.89 11.35
CA GLU A 395 24.98 -5.85 12.30
C GLU A 395 26.22 -6.55 11.71
N LEU A 396 26.17 -7.00 10.45
CA LEU A 396 27.35 -7.54 9.77
C LEU A 396 28.48 -6.51 9.65
N GLN A 397 28.16 -5.23 9.43
CA GLN A 397 29.15 -4.16 9.40
C GLN A 397 29.79 -3.93 10.78
N LEU A 398 29.03 -4.05 11.87
CA LEU A 398 29.58 -3.96 13.23
C LEU A 398 30.63 -5.05 13.48
N VAL A 399 30.32 -6.31 13.15
CA VAL A 399 31.27 -7.42 13.30
C VAL A 399 32.49 -7.23 12.38
N ARG A 400 32.27 -6.81 11.12
CA ARG A 400 33.36 -6.51 10.18
C ARG A 400 34.29 -5.40 10.68
N LYS A 401 33.74 -4.37 11.34
CA LYS A 401 34.53 -3.28 11.93
C LYS A 401 35.41 -3.80 13.06
N LYS A 402 34.88 -4.66 13.95
CA LYS A 402 35.68 -5.30 15.02
C LYS A 402 36.84 -6.13 14.47
N ILE A 403 36.61 -6.88 13.38
CA ILE A 403 37.66 -7.68 12.73
C ILE A 403 38.75 -6.78 12.13
N LEU A 404 38.37 -5.72 11.42
CA LEU A 404 39.30 -4.78 10.81
C LEU A 404 40.12 -4.01 11.87
N GLU A 405 39.51 -3.63 12.99
CA GLU A 405 40.22 -2.99 14.10
C GLU A 405 41.27 -3.93 14.71
N LYS A 406 40.97 -5.22 14.87
CA LYS A 406 41.93 -6.22 15.37
C LYS A 406 43.06 -6.50 14.37
N GLN A 407 42.75 -6.61 13.08
CA GLN A 407 43.77 -6.74 12.02
C GLN A 407 44.70 -5.52 12.00
N LYS A 408 44.14 -4.32 12.07
CA LYS A 408 44.92 -3.08 12.10
C LYS A 408 45.79 -2.98 13.36
N ALA A 409 45.27 -3.37 14.53
CA ALA A 409 46.04 -3.42 15.76
C ALA A 409 47.23 -4.40 15.66
N GLU A 410 47.03 -5.56 15.05
CA GLU A 410 48.09 -6.55 14.83
C GLU A 410 49.15 -6.05 13.81
N GLU A 411 48.73 -5.36 12.76
CA GLU A 411 49.63 -4.71 11.80
C GLU A 411 50.41 -3.55 12.43
N ASP A 412 49.76 -2.70 13.24
CA ASP A 412 50.39 -1.59 13.96
C ASP A 412 51.39 -2.12 15.01
N GLU A 413 51.07 -3.21 15.71
CA GLU A 413 52.03 -3.90 16.59
C GLU A 413 53.24 -4.42 15.81
N ARG A 414 53.01 -5.06 14.65
CA ARG A 414 54.11 -5.56 13.81
C ARG A 414 54.99 -4.42 13.31
N LEU A 415 54.38 -3.30 12.89
CA LEU A 415 55.09 -2.11 12.43
C LEU A 415 55.90 -1.46 13.57
N ASN A 416 55.33 -1.40 14.77
CA ASN A 416 56.03 -0.89 15.95
C ASN A 416 57.20 -1.79 16.36
N ARG A 417 57.04 -3.13 16.29
CA ARG A 417 58.15 -4.07 16.52
C ARG A 417 59.27 -3.91 15.47
N LEU A 418 58.92 -3.63 14.21
CA LEU A 418 59.91 -3.34 13.17
C LEU A 418 60.65 -2.02 13.43
N LYS A 419 59.92 -0.95 13.74
CA LYS A 419 60.50 0.36 14.10
C LYS A 419 61.41 0.27 15.32
N GLU A 420 61.03 -0.51 16.33
CA GLU A 420 61.85 -0.70 17.52
C GLU A 420 63.13 -1.48 17.22
N LYS A 421 63.04 -2.53 16.38
CA LYS A 421 64.24 -3.23 15.88
C LYS A 421 65.15 -2.32 15.05
N ASP A 422 64.58 -1.44 14.22
CA ASP A 422 65.37 -0.49 13.43
C ASP A 422 66.01 0.59 14.30
N ARG A 423 65.34 1.03 15.36
CA ARG A 423 65.91 1.95 16.36
C ARG A 423 67.08 1.30 17.09
N GLN A 424 66.90 0.08 17.58
CA GLN A 424 67.97 -0.69 18.25
C GLN A 424 69.19 -0.88 17.33
N LYS A 425 68.97 -1.16 16.04
CA LYS A 425 70.05 -1.24 15.04
C LYS A 425 70.79 0.09 14.86
N ARG A 426 70.08 1.21 14.78
CA ARG A 426 70.69 2.55 14.65
C ARG A 426 71.52 2.93 15.88
N ASP A 427 71.01 2.65 17.07
CA ASP A 427 71.71 2.95 18.31
C ASP A 427 73.01 2.11 18.43
N ALA A 428 72.97 0.84 18.04
CA ALA A 428 74.16 -0.02 17.96
C ALA A 428 75.20 0.49 16.95
N LEU A 429 74.77 0.99 15.78
CA LEU A 429 75.67 1.58 14.78
C LEU A 429 76.33 2.87 15.28
N ASN A 430 75.59 3.72 15.99
CA ASN A 430 76.13 4.95 16.56
C ASN A 430 77.16 4.68 17.66
N LEU A 431 76.92 3.68 18.52
CA LEU A 431 77.89 3.20 19.50
C LEU A 431 79.19 2.78 18.83
N LEU A 432 79.10 2.01 17.74
CA LEU A 432 80.27 1.53 17.02
C LEU A 432 81.04 2.66 16.30
N LYS A 433 80.34 3.69 15.77
CA LYS A 433 80.99 4.93 15.30
C LYS A 433 81.75 5.62 16.43
N GLY A 434 81.18 5.70 17.62
CA GLY A 434 81.85 6.25 18.81
C GLY A 434 83.06 5.43 19.27
N GLU A 435 83.00 4.10 19.21
CA GLU A 435 84.15 3.21 19.49
C GLU A 435 85.29 3.47 18.50
N ILE A 436 84.98 3.62 17.20
CA ILE A 436 85.97 3.96 16.16
C ILE A 436 86.58 5.34 16.42
N GLU A 437 85.78 6.36 16.74
CA GLU A 437 86.28 7.71 17.03
C GLU A 437 87.14 7.78 18.30
N ASN A 438 86.85 6.96 19.31
CA ASN A 438 87.66 6.87 20.52
C ASN A 438 88.99 6.17 20.23
N LEU A 439 88.97 5.08 19.45
CA LEU A 439 90.20 4.50 18.92
C LEU A 439 90.99 5.59 18.16
N MET A 440 90.29 6.42 17.37
CA MET A 440 90.87 7.56 16.65
C MET A 440 91.65 8.57 17.49
N LYS A 441 91.27 8.73 18.75
CA LYS A 441 91.92 9.68 19.67
C LYS A 441 93.08 9.06 20.45
N THR A 442 93.18 7.74 20.52
CA THR A 442 94.11 7.02 21.41
C THR A 442 95.40 6.57 20.69
N TYR A 443 95.52 6.86 19.39
CA TYR A 443 96.61 6.37 18.52
C TYR A 443 98.03 6.82 18.85
N SER A 444 98.20 7.91 19.60
CA SER A 444 99.53 8.42 19.93
C SER A 444 100.19 7.69 21.10
N THR A 445 99.45 6.86 21.84
CA THR A 445 99.93 6.24 23.09
C THR A 445 99.96 4.71 23.08
N GLN A 446 99.43 4.06 22.03
CA GLN A 446 99.36 2.59 21.94
C GLN A 446 100.41 2.01 20.98
N SER A 447 100.81 0.75 21.22
CA SER A 447 101.75 0.05 20.36
C SER A 447 101.10 -0.41 19.04
N VAL A 448 101.90 -0.57 17.99
CA VAL A 448 101.43 -0.93 16.64
C VAL A 448 100.65 -2.26 16.61
N GLN A 449 100.95 -3.20 17.51
CA GLN A 449 100.26 -4.49 17.60
C GLN A 449 98.87 -4.40 18.28
N GLU A 450 98.72 -3.51 19.25
CA GLU A 450 97.44 -3.30 19.96
C GLU A 450 96.41 -2.62 19.05
N ILE A 451 96.86 -1.65 18.24
CA ILE A 451 96.02 -0.94 17.26
C ILE A 451 95.50 -1.89 16.18
N GLU A 452 96.29 -2.88 15.74
CA GLU A 452 95.83 -3.89 14.77
C GLU A 452 94.80 -4.85 15.38
N ALA A 453 95.02 -5.31 16.62
CA ALA A 453 94.09 -6.21 17.30
C ALA A 453 92.73 -5.54 17.58
N GLU A 454 92.73 -4.28 18.03
CA GLU A 454 91.50 -3.52 18.28
C GLU A 454 90.78 -3.16 16.96
N ARG A 455 91.53 -2.91 15.88
CA ARG A 455 90.96 -2.72 14.54
C ARG A 455 90.31 -3.99 13.99
N GLU A 456 90.94 -5.15 14.16
CA GLU A 456 90.35 -6.44 13.75
C GLU A 456 89.12 -6.79 14.59
N ALA A 457 89.14 -6.51 15.89
CA ALA A 457 87.97 -6.67 16.76
C ALA A 457 86.79 -5.77 16.34
N LEU A 458 87.06 -4.51 15.94
CA LEU A 458 86.03 -3.62 15.41
C LEU A 458 85.51 -4.08 14.04
N LEU A 459 86.37 -4.60 13.16
CA LEU A 459 85.91 -5.19 11.90
C LEU A 459 85.02 -6.42 12.11
N LEU A 460 85.34 -7.27 13.09
CA LEU A 460 84.49 -8.40 13.47
C LEU A 460 83.13 -7.92 14.00
N LYS A 461 83.10 -6.95 14.91
CA LYS A 461 81.85 -6.33 15.40
C LYS A 461 81.02 -5.70 14.27
N ILE A 462 81.67 -5.06 13.28
CA ILE A 462 80.99 -4.51 12.09
C ILE A 462 80.38 -5.63 11.26
N THR A 463 81.07 -6.76 11.08
CA THR A 463 80.51 -7.90 10.34
C THR A 463 79.36 -8.58 11.07
N GLU A 464 79.42 -8.65 12.41
CA GLU A 464 78.37 -9.26 13.23
C GLU A 464 77.07 -8.43 13.25
N LEU A 465 77.17 -7.10 13.20
CA LEU A 465 75.99 -6.22 13.12
C LEU A 465 75.29 -6.22 11.76
N ASN A 466 75.90 -6.85 10.75
CA ASN A 466 75.40 -6.99 9.38
C ASN A 466 74.81 -5.68 8.79
N PRO A 467 75.56 -4.56 8.81
CA PRO A 467 75.08 -3.25 8.41
C PRO A 467 74.74 -3.18 6.92
N SER A 468 73.95 -2.17 6.53
CA SER A 468 73.68 -1.88 5.13
C SER A 468 74.99 -1.62 4.37
N LYS A 469 75.02 -1.92 3.07
CA LYS A 469 76.23 -1.76 2.22
C LYS A 469 76.85 -0.36 2.32
N LEU A 470 76.01 0.67 2.44
CA LEU A 470 76.42 2.07 2.63
C LEU A 470 77.01 2.33 4.03
N GLU A 471 76.39 1.81 5.07
CA GLU A 471 76.83 1.95 6.46
C GLU A 471 78.14 1.20 6.70
N LYS A 472 78.29 0.01 6.11
CA LYS A 472 79.54 -0.75 6.10
C LYS A 472 80.67 0.03 5.43
N GLN A 473 80.41 0.64 4.27
CA GLN A 473 81.38 1.47 3.57
C GLN A 473 81.77 2.72 4.39
N GLU A 474 80.84 3.33 5.11
CA GLU A 474 81.11 4.48 5.96
C GLU A 474 82.00 4.10 7.16
N LEU A 475 81.67 2.99 7.84
CA LEU A 475 82.46 2.45 8.96
C LEU A 475 83.86 2.01 8.51
N GLU A 476 83.97 1.34 7.36
CA GLU A 476 85.26 0.96 6.76
C GLU A 476 86.08 2.18 6.32
N ARG A 477 85.43 3.25 5.84
CA ARG A 477 86.11 4.52 5.53
C ARG A 477 86.69 5.17 6.78
N LEU A 478 85.96 5.14 7.90
CA LEU A 478 86.44 5.64 9.19
C LEU A 478 87.64 4.82 9.72
N LEU A 479 87.74 3.53 9.36
CA LEU A 479 88.88 2.65 9.69
C LEU A 479 90.05 2.71 8.69
N LYS A 480 89.97 3.54 7.63
CA LYS A 480 91.03 3.66 6.62
C LYS A 480 92.27 4.46 7.09
N PRO A 481 92.12 5.61 7.77
CA PRO A 481 93.28 6.35 8.30
C PRO A 481 94.15 5.52 9.25
N LEU A 482 93.52 4.65 10.03
CA LEU A 482 94.16 3.62 10.85
C LEU A 482 95.09 2.69 10.07
N ARG A 483 94.61 2.21 8.92
CA ARG A 483 95.37 1.31 8.05
C ARG A 483 96.56 2.05 7.45
N ASP A 484 96.35 3.28 7.05
CA ASP A 484 97.39 4.11 6.45
C ASP A 484 98.48 4.42 7.49
N TYR A 485 98.12 4.70 8.74
CA TYR A 485 99.07 4.88 9.86
C TYR A 485 99.89 3.61 10.18
N VAL A 486 99.23 2.45 10.25
CA VAL A 486 99.92 1.16 10.45
C VAL A 486 100.87 0.86 9.28
N ALA A 487 100.49 1.22 8.05
CA ALA A 487 101.33 1.06 6.87
C ALA A 487 102.55 1.99 6.91
N GLU A 488 102.38 3.25 7.29
CA GLU A 488 103.45 4.25 7.40
C GLU A 488 104.46 3.88 8.50
N MET A 489 103.99 3.35 9.64
CA MET A 489 104.87 2.85 10.70
C MET A 489 105.64 1.59 10.28
N ARG A 490 105.01 0.71 9.50
CA ARG A 490 105.69 -0.45 8.89
C ARG A 490 106.71 -0.04 7.83
N GLU A 491 106.41 0.99 7.05
CA GLU A 491 107.31 1.53 6.04
C GLU A 491 108.54 2.18 6.69
N ASN A 492 108.35 2.92 7.79
CA ASN A 492 109.44 3.44 8.61
C ASN A 492 110.30 2.33 9.23
N ALA A 493 109.69 1.25 9.71
CA ALA A 493 110.42 0.07 10.19
C ALA A 493 111.17 -0.66 9.05
N LEU A 494 110.61 -0.68 7.82
CA LEU A 494 111.23 -1.26 6.64
C LEU A 494 112.37 -0.39 6.06
N LEU A 495 112.28 0.93 6.21
CA LEU A 495 113.31 1.90 5.81
C LEU A 495 114.53 1.85 6.74
N ALA A 496 114.35 1.45 8.01
CA ALA A 496 115.42 1.28 8.99
C ALA A 496 116.31 0.03 8.78
N LEU A 497 116.02 -0.81 7.77
CA LEU A 497 116.81 -2.02 7.47
C LEU A 497 117.97 -1.78 6.48
N SER A 498 119.06 -2.51 6.75
CA SER A 498 120.28 -2.61 5.93
C SER A 498 120.00 -3.16 4.52
N GLU A 499 120.69 -2.62 3.49
CA GLU A 499 120.58 -3.03 2.07
C GLU A 499 120.79 -4.53 1.84
N ASN A 500 121.64 -5.18 2.64
CA ASN A 500 121.87 -6.62 2.54
C ASN A 500 120.65 -7.46 2.97
N ASP A 501 119.90 -7.02 3.98
CA ASP A 501 118.71 -7.73 4.44
C ASP A 501 117.51 -7.52 3.49
N LYS A 502 117.45 -6.36 2.82
CA LYS A 502 116.48 -6.09 1.76
C LYS A 502 116.67 -7.01 0.54
N GLN A 503 117.92 -7.20 0.10
CA GLN A 503 118.24 -8.12 -1.00
C GLN A 503 118.00 -9.58 -0.61
N ALA A 504 118.36 -10.00 0.61
CA ALA A 504 118.07 -11.35 1.11
C ALA A 504 116.56 -11.62 1.18
N MET A 505 115.74 -10.64 1.60
CA MET A 505 114.29 -10.77 1.64
C MET A 505 113.67 -10.84 0.24
N GLN A 506 114.17 -10.05 -0.72
CA GLN A 506 113.71 -10.14 -2.12
C GLN A 506 114.08 -11.47 -2.76
N GLN A 507 115.30 -11.96 -2.53
CA GLN A 507 115.74 -13.28 -3.01
C GLN A 507 114.88 -14.41 -2.41
N LEU A 508 114.59 -14.38 -1.11
CA LEU A 508 113.72 -15.38 -0.48
C LEU A 508 112.28 -15.32 -0.98
N LYS A 509 111.74 -14.13 -1.26
CA LYS A 509 110.40 -13.96 -1.87
C LYS A 509 110.37 -14.50 -3.30
N GLU A 510 111.41 -14.29 -4.09
CA GLU A 510 111.50 -14.82 -5.46
C GLU A 510 111.63 -16.35 -5.46
N VAL A 511 112.44 -16.92 -4.56
CA VAL A 511 112.54 -18.38 -4.41
C VAL A 511 111.22 -18.97 -3.90
N LEU A 512 110.50 -18.28 -3.01
CA LEU A 512 109.15 -18.68 -2.57
C LEU A 512 108.18 -18.73 -3.76
N LYS A 513 108.16 -17.68 -4.58
CA LYS A 513 107.30 -17.59 -5.77
C LYS A 513 107.59 -18.74 -6.74
N GLN A 514 108.87 -18.98 -7.05
CA GLN A 514 109.29 -20.10 -7.91
C GLN A 514 108.89 -21.47 -7.33
N LYS A 515 108.96 -21.65 -6.00
CA LYS A 515 108.50 -22.89 -5.36
C LYS A 515 106.97 -23.03 -5.37
N GLN A 516 106.23 -21.94 -5.24
CA GLN A 516 104.76 -21.93 -5.34
C GLN A 516 104.28 -22.24 -6.76
N GLU A 517 104.94 -21.70 -7.79
CA GLU A 517 104.69 -22.04 -9.20
C GLU A 517 104.97 -23.52 -9.46
N ARG A 518 106.13 -24.05 -9.03
CA ARG A 518 106.43 -25.49 -9.10
C ARG A 518 105.42 -26.37 -8.36
N ARG A 519 104.90 -25.91 -7.21
CA ARG A 519 103.84 -26.61 -6.48
C ARG A 519 102.55 -26.68 -7.29
N GLN A 520 102.18 -25.60 -7.97
CA GLN A 520 100.99 -25.57 -8.84
C GLN A 520 101.17 -26.50 -10.04
N GLU A 521 102.35 -26.52 -10.66
CA GLU A 521 102.69 -27.45 -11.75
C GLU A 521 102.57 -28.92 -11.32
N ILE A 522 103.14 -29.29 -10.15
CA ILE A 522 103.04 -30.66 -9.63
C ILE A 522 101.58 -31.02 -9.29
N LYS A 523 100.80 -30.08 -8.73
CA LYS A 523 99.36 -30.31 -8.50
C LYS A 523 98.60 -30.54 -9.80
N ALA A 524 98.91 -29.78 -10.85
CA ALA A 524 98.32 -29.98 -12.17
C ALA A 524 98.69 -31.36 -12.75
N GLN A 525 99.96 -31.78 -12.60
CA GLN A 525 100.41 -33.11 -13.03
C GLN A 525 99.74 -34.25 -12.23
N LEU A 526 99.57 -34.09 -10.91
CA LEU A 526 98.81 -35.03 -10.08
C LEU A 526 97.33 -35.12 -10.48
N GLU A 527 96.73 -34.02 -10.91
CA GLU A 527 95.35 -34.02 -11.38
C GLU A 527 95.20 -34.73 -12.73
N VAL A 528 96.17 -34.56 -13.64
CA VAL A 528 96.25 -35.33 -14.90
C VAL A 528 96.42 -36.83 -14.60
N LEU A 529 97.30 -37.19 -13.67
CA LEU A 529 97.52 -38.59 -13.26
C LEU A 529 96.29 -39.19 -12.54
N ARG A 530 95.58 -38.41 -11.71
CA ARG A 530 94.29 -38.83 -11.11
C ARG A 530 93.21 -39.03 -12.16
N LYS A 531 93.11 -38.13 -13.16
CA LYS A 531 92.17 -38.28 -14.27
C LYS A 531 92.49 -39.52 -15.10
N ALA A 532 93.75 -39.79 -15.38
CA ALA A 532 94.20 -41.01 -16.07
C ALA A 532 93.91 -42.28 -15.25
N SER A 533 94.14 -42.23 -13.93
CA SER A 533 93.82 -43.33 -13.01
C SER A 533 92.32 -43.64 -12.90
N ASN A 534 91.46 -42.63 -13.05
CA ASN A 534 90.01 -42.79 -12.99
C ASN A 534 89.38 -43.11 -14.36
N ALA A 535 90.12 -42.95 -15.47
CA ALA A 535 89.63 -43.16 -16.84
C ALA A 535 90.02 -44.53 -17.44
N SER A 536 90.89 -45.33 -16.82
CA SER A 536 91.34 -46.61 -17.38
C SER A 536 90.62 -47.82 -16.75
N GLY A 537 89.58 -48.31 -17.42
CA GLY A 537 88.96 -49.61 -17.16
C GLY A 537 89.66 -50.79 -17.86
N PHE A 538 90.97 -50.75 -18.08
CA PHE A 538 91.72 -51.85 -18.72
C PHE A 538 93.16 -51.96 -18.19
N ASP A 539 93.57 -53.21 -17.94
CA ASP A 539 94.91 -53.71 -17.60
C ASP A 539 95.52 -53.37 -16.22
N ILE A 540 95.72 -54.40 -15.38
CA ILE A 540 96.22 -54.30 -13.99
C ILE A 540 97.62 -53.68 -13.94
N GLU A 541 98.46 -53.99 -14.93
CA GLU A 541 99.84 -53.52 -15.00
C GLU A 541 99.92 -52.01 -15.29
N GLN A 542 99.04 -51.48 -16.15
CA GLN A 542 98.94 -50.04 -16.40
C GLN A 542 98.41 -49.29 -15.18
N SER A 543 97.41 -49.84 -14.50
CA SER A 543 96.85 -49.26 -13.27
C SER A 543 97.90 -49.18 -12.15
N MET A 544 98.70 -50.24 -11.97
CA MET A 544 99.81 -50.22 -11.02
C MET A 544 100.84 -49.14 -11.37
N ASN A 545 101.24 -49.01 -12.64
CA ASN A 545 102.25 -48.05 -13.08
C ASN A 545 101.79 -46.59 -12.92
N VAL A 546 100.50 -46.29 -13.18
CA VAL A 546 99.90 -44.97 -12.91
C VAL A 546 99.89 -44.69 -11.41
N ASN A 547 99.62 -45.69 -10.58
CA ASN A 547 99.59 -45.53 -9.12
C ASN A 547 100.99 -45.30 -8.53
N THR A 548 102.04 -45.97 -9.06
CA THR A 548 103.44 -45.68 -8.68
C THR A 548 103.82 -44.26 -9.03
N ARG A 549 103.47 -43.77 -10.23
CA ARG A 549 103.73 -42.38 -10.65
C ARG A 549 102.97 -41.36 -9.81
N LEU A 550 101.75 -41.70 -9.40
CA LEU A 550 100.93 -40.86 -8.53
C LEU A 550 101.55 -40.75 -7.14
N ASN A 551 102.12 -41.84 -6.60
CA ASN A 551 102.84 -41.82 -5.33
C ASN A 551 104.16 -41.04 -5.42
N THR A 552 104.94 -41.18 -6.49
CA THR A 552 106.18 -40.41 -6.66
C THR A 552 105.92 -38.90 -6.78
N GLU A 553 104.85 -38.49 -7.47
CA GLU A 553 104.49 -37.07 -7.58
C GLU A 553 103.85 -36.53 -6.28
N LYS A 554 103.18 -37.38 -5.47
CA LYS A 554 102.76 -37.01 -4.11
C LYS A 554 103.96 -36.75 -3.21
N GLU A 555 104.97 -37.62 -3.22
CA GLU A 555 106.21 -37.42 -2.46
C GLU A 555 106.94 -36.14 -2.91
N ARG A 556 106.94 -35.86 -4.22
CA ARG A 556 107.51 -34.62 -4.77
C ARG A 556 106.75 -33.38 -4.29
N LEU A 557 105.42 -33.45 -4.23
CA LEU A 557 104.58 -32.38 -3.69
C LEU A 557 104.85 -32.15 -2.20
N GLU A 558 105.02 -33.21 -1.41
CA GLU A 558 105.37 -33.12 0.01
C GLU A 558 106.74 -32.45 0.21
N LYS A 559 107.75 -32.83 -0.58
CA LYS A 559 109.08 -32.19 -0.54
C LYS A 559 109.01 -30.70 -0.91
N ILE A 560 108.22 -30.32 -1.91
CA ILE A 560 108.03 -28.91 -2.25
C ILE A 560 107.26 -28.18 -1.13
N ASN A 561 106.22 -28.77 -0.55
CA ASN A 561 105.47 -28.17 0.56
C ASN A 561 106.37 -27.95 1.79
N ALA A 562 107.18 -28.94 2.17
CA ALA A 562 108.17 -28.80 3.25
C ALA A 562 109.19 -27.70 2.93
N GLY A 563 109.67 -27.66 1.68
CA GLY A 563 110.59 -26.63 1.21
C GLY A 563 109.97 -25.23 1.08
N ILE A 564 108.65 -25.09 0.99
CA ILE A 564 107.93 -23.81 1.08
C ILE A 564 107.83 -23.40 2.54
N ALA A 565 107.41 -24.31 3.43
CA ALA A 565 107.30 -24.04 4.86
C ALA A 565 108.64 -23.60 5.48
N GLU A 566 109.76 -24.18 5.04
CA GLU A 566 111.10 -23.77 5.48
C GLU A 566 111.48 -22.35 5.02
N ILE A 567 111.09 -21.96 3.79
CA ILE A 567 111.34 -20.60 3.27
C ILE A 567 110.41 -19.59 3.95
N GLU A 568 109.15 -19.95 4.18
CA GLU A 568 108.20 -19.12 4.95
C GLU A 568 108.71 -18.93 6.38
N GLY A 569 109.25 -19.99 7.02
CA GLY A 569 109.91 -19.92 8.32
C GLY A 569 111.09 -18.95 8.32
N LYS A 570 111.99 -19.05 7.32
CA LYS A 570 113.13 -18.13 7.16
C LYS A 570 112.71 -16.67 6.91
N ILE A 571 111.62 -16.45 6.18
CA ILE A 571 111.02 -15.12 6.00
C ILE A 571 110.44 -14.59 7.32
N VAL A 572 109.79 -15.44 8.12
CA VAL A 572 109.24 -15.06 9.44
C VAL A 572 110.36 -14.77 10.44
N GLU A 573 111.46 -15.52 10.43
CA GLU A 573 112.64 -15.25 11.27
C GLU A 573 113.32 -13.92 10.90
N LEU A 574 113.45 -13.63 9.59
CA LEU A 574 113.92 -12.33 9.13
C LEU A 574 112.96 -11.20 9.50
N LYS A 575 111.65 -11.45 9.51
CA LYS A 575 110.64 -10.49 9.98
C LYS A 575 110.60 -10.30 11.50
N LYS A 576 111.01 -11.29 12.29
CA LYS A 576 111.12 -11.17 13.76
C LYS A 576 112.38 -10.42 14.22
N LYS A 577 113.35 -10.25 13.33
CA LYS A 577 114.51 -9.36 13.53
C LYS A 577 114.20 -7.89 13.21
N ILE A 578 113.01 -7.63 12.66
CA ILE A 578 112.35 -6.32 12.47
C ILE A 578 111.45 -6.11 13.69
#